data_AF-A0A1G2KMP8-F1
#
_entry.id   AF-A0A1G2KMP8-F1
#
_cell.length_a   1.000
_cell.length_b   1.000
_cell.length_c   1.000
_cell.angle_alpha   90.00
_cell.angle_beta   90.00
_cell.angle_gamma   90.00
#
_symmetry.space_group_name_H-M   'P 1'
#
loop_
_entity.id
_entity.type
_entity.pdbx_description
1 polymer ?
#
loop_
_entity_poly.entity_id
_entity_poly.type
_entity_poly.pdbx_seq_one_letter_code
_entity_poly.pdbx_strand_id
1 'polypeptide(L)'
;MTRKRIALLGTLVIVTLFVVYPHPRLANSQVTGGGQFSVSLPIPKTKLFGGRILQVIPCTCSLYAFMYIKVGLPVPAELVLTYASLQYLWYSYKLGSWALGDAVPVKVGCYQYVGVSCVQTQQGFAIWHIGTSPGLK
;
A
#
# COMPACT_ATOMS: atom_id res chain seq x y z
N MET A 1 2.34 -37.75 -37.66
CA MET A 1 1.18 -37.52 -36.77
C MET A 1 1.67 -37.17 -35.37
N THR A 2 2.10 -35.94 -35.07
CA THR A 2 2.45 -35.56 -33.67
C THR A 2 2.59 -34.05 -33.41
N ARG A 3 2.17 -33.15 -34.31
CA ARG A 3 2.15 -31.70 -34.03
C ARG A 3 0.84 -31.18 -33.41
N LYS A 4 -0.24 -31.98 -33.42
CA LYS A 4 -1.57 -31.55 -32.94
C LYS A 4 -1.78 -31.63 -31.41
N ARG A 5 -0.95 -32.36 -30.66
CA ARG A 5 -1.16 -32.54 -29.20
C ARG A 5 -0.56 -31.44 -28.33
N ILE A 6 0.43 -30.68 -28.82
CA ILE A 6 1.08 -29.60 -28.04
C ILE A 6 0.19 -28.34 -28.02
N ALA A 7 -0.58 -28.08 -29.09
CA ALA A 7 -1.48 -26.93 -29.18
C ALA A 7 -2.67 -27.00 -28.21
N LEU A 8 -3.13 -28.22 -27.86
CA LEU A 8 -4.27 -28.44 -26.96
C LEU A 8 -3.90 -28.24 -25.48
N LEU A 9 -2.64 -28.50 -25.10
CA LEU A 9 -2.17 -28.26 -23.73
C LEU A 9 -1.88 -26.76 -23.49
N GLY A 10 -1.34 -26.06 -24.48
CA GLY A 10 -1.07 -24.61 -24.36
C GLY A 10 -2.34 -23.76 -24.26
N THR A 11 -3.42 -24.16 -24.92
CA THR A 11 -4.69 -23.43 -24.89
C THR A 11 -5.46 -23.61 -23.58
N LEU A 12 -5.38 -24.78 -22.94
CA LEU A 12 -6.06 -25.02 -21.65
C LEU A 12 -5.45 -24.22 -20.48
N VAL A 13 -4.13 -24.00 -20.50
CA VAL A 13 -3.42 -23.20 -19.47
C VAL A 13 -3.69 -21.71 -19.61
N ILE A 14 -3.85 -21.21 -20.84
CA ILE A 14 -4.18 -19.79 -21.07
C ILE A 14 -5.63 -19.50 -20.65
N VAL A 15 -6.57 -20.40 -20.93
CA VAL A 15 -7.98 -20.23 -20.54
C VAL A 15 -8.17 -20.26 -19.03
N THR A 16 -7.37 -21.03 -18.28
CA THR A 16 -7.44 -21.06 -16.82
C THR A 16 -6.81 -19.82 -16.15
N LEU A 17 -5.77 -19.23 -16.74
CA LEU A 17 -5.19 -17.98 -16.22
C LEU A 17 -6.11 -16.75 -16.45
N PHE A 18 -6.89 -16.73 -17.53
CA PHE A 18 -7.80 -15.61 -17.83
C PHE A 18 -9.09 -15.58 -17.00
N VAL A 19 -9.52 -16.71 -16.44
CA VAL A 19 -10.74 -16.77 -15.61
C VAL A 19 -10.48 -16.31 -14.16
N VAL A 20 -9.25 -16.41 -13.66
CA VAL A 20 -8.92 -16.10 -12.26
C VAL A 20 -8.48 -14.66 -12.04
N TYR A 21 -8.04 -13.95 -13.09
CA TYR A 21 -7.74 -12.52 -13.01
C TYR A 21 -8.68 -11.71 -13.91
N PRO A 22 -9.82 -11.22 -13.40
CA PRO A 22 -10.48 -10.11 -14.07
C PRO A 22 -9.53 -8.90 -14.02
N HIS A 23 -8.86 -8.61 -15.14
CA HIS A 23 -8.38 -7.26 -15.40
C HIS A 23 -9.57 -6.31 -15.33
N PRO A 24 -9.49 -5.18 -14.61
CA PRO A 24 -10.49 -4.15 -14.72
C PRO A 24 -10.45 -3.61 -16.15
N ARG A 25 -11.35 -4.08 -17.01
CA ARG A 25 -11.69 -3.38 -18.25
C ARG A 25 -12.19 -2.00 -17.83
N LEU A 26 -11.55 -0.96 -18.35
CA LEU A 26 -12.17 0.36 -18.43
C LEU A 26 -13.51 0.18 -19.15
N ALA A 27 -14.60 0.23 -18.39
CA ALA A 27 -15.92 0.36 -18.95
C ALA A 27 -16.03 1.78 -19.53
N ASN A 28 -15.83 1.90 -20.83
CA ASN A 28 -16.39 3.01 -21.59
C ASN A 28 -17.91 2.83 -21.59
N SER A 29 -18.57 3.36 -20.57
CA SER A 29 -20.02 3.54 -20.58
C SER A 29 -20.34 4.74 -21.45
N GLN A 30 -20.78 4.50 -22.70
CA GLN A 30 -21.59 5.50 -23.39
C GLN A 30 -22.92 5.63 -22.63
N VAL A 31 -23.09 6.76 -21.94
CA VAL A 31 -24.33 7.13 -21.29
C VAL A 31 -25.21 7.85 -22.32
N THR A 32 -26.13 7.11 -22.93
CA THR A 32 -27.31 7.67 -23.59
C THR A 32 -28.35 7.92 -22.50
N GLY A 33 -28.49 9.16 -22.04
CA GLY A 33 -29.53 9.55 -21.11
C GLY A 33 -29.05 10.58 -20.09
N GLY A 34 -29.63 11.79 -20.14
CA GLY A 34 -29.33 12.86 -19.20
C GLY A 34 -29.60 12.44 -17.76
N GLY A 35 -28.52 12.39 -16.98
CA GLY A 35 -28.52 12.08 -15.56
C GLY A 35 -27.08 11.94 -15.11
N GLN A 36 -26.48 13.04 -14.64
CA GLN A 36 -25.14 13.02 -14.06
C GLN A 36 -25.17 12.20 -12.78
N PHE A 37 -25.00 10.88 -12.89
CA PHE A 37 -24.63 10.05 -11.76
C PHE A 37 -23.14 10.21 -11.51
N SER A 38 -22.78 11.31 -10.85
CA SER A 38 -21.49 11.41 -10.19
C SER A 38 -21.49 10.41 -9.03
N VAL A 39 -21.01 9.18 -9.31
CA VAL A 39 -20.60 8.24 -8.26
C VAL A 39 -19.38 8.87 -7.60
N SER A 40 -19.63 9.70 -6.59
CA SER A 40 -18.60 10.08 -5.63
C SER A 40 -18.27 8.81 -4.86
N LEU A 41 -17.32 8.01 -5.38
CA LEU A 41 -16.68 7.01 -4.53
C LEU A 41 -16.14 7.78 -3.33
N PRO A 42 -16.43 7.36 -2.09
CA PRO A 42 -15.83 7.99 -0.92
C PRO A 42 -14.32 7.80 -1.04
N ILE A 43 -13.63 8.84 -1.50
CA ILE A 43 -12.18 8.92 -1.42
C ILE A 43 -11.90 8.76 0.06
N PRO A 44 -11.24 7.66 0.51
CA PRO A 44 -10.94 7.49 1.92
C PRO A 44 -10.21 8.76 2.33
N LYS A 45 -10.73 9.50 3.31
CA LYS A 45 -10.13 10.75 3.77
C LYS A 45 -8.74 10.42 4.28
N THR A 46 -7.73 10.59 3.44
CA THR A 46 -6.35 10.27 3.83
C THR A 46 -5.84 11.36 4.76
N LYS A 47 -5.05 10.94 5.75
CA LYS A 47 -4.37 11.82 6.68
C LYS A 47 -3.00 12.13 6.12
N LEU A 48 -2.74 13.41 5.85
CA LEU A 48 -1.44 13.88 5.42
C LEU A 48 -0.43 13.79 6.57
N PHE A 49 0.83 13.53 6.23
CA PHE A 49 1.96 13.62 7.14
C PHE A 49 3.18 14.20 6.42
N GLY A 50 4.09 14.78 7.19
CA GLY A 50 5.27 15.44 6.65
C GLY A 50 6.21 15.87 7.74
N GLY A 51 7.45 15.40 7.72
CA GLY A 51 8.43 15.71 8.76
C GLY A 51 9.65 14.80 8.75
N ARG A 52 10.51 14.99 9.75
CA ARG A 52 11.65 14.09 9.97
C ARG A 52 11.21 12.77 10.58
N ILE A 53 11.77 11.67 10.12
CA ILE A 53 11.61 10.36 10.76
C ILE A 53 12.35 10.37 12.10
N LEU A 54 11.60 10.22 13.18
CA LEU A 54 12.10 10.18 14.55
C LEU A 54 12.35 8.76 15.04
N GLN A 55 11.61 7.79 14.50
CA GLN A 55 11.69 6.40 14.92
C GLN A 55 11.36 5.46 13.76
N VAL A 56 12.11 4.37 13.65
CA VAL A 56 11.81 3.24 12.75
C VAL A 56 11.93 1.97 13.57
N ILE A 57 10.86 1.19 13.65
CA ILE A 57 10.82 -0.07 14.39
C ILE A 57 10.34 -1.18 13.44
N PRO A 58 11.09 -2.28 13.28
CA PRO A 58 10.63 -3.40 12.46
C PRO A 58 9.51 -4.18 13.17
N CYS A 59 8.44 -4.49 12.44
CA CYS A 59 7.33 -5.32 12.90
C CYS A 59 7.61 -6.79 12.56
N THR A 60 8.44 -7.46 13.35
CA THR A 60 8.97 -8.80 13.03
C THR A 60 7.91 -9.92 13.06
N CYS A 61 6.77 -9.70 13.72
CA CYS A 61 5.70 -10.68 13.88
C CYS A 61 4.41 -10.31 13.12
N SER A 62 4.40 -9.19 12.40
CA SER A 62 3.20 -8.74 11.71
C SER A 62 3.10 -9.38 10.32
N LEU A 63 1.96 -9.99 10.01
CA LEU A 63 1.71 -10.58 8.69
C LEU A 63 1.60 -9.53 7.56
N TYR A 64 1.10 -8.34 7.89
CA TYR A 64 0.74 -7.30 6.91
C TYR A 64 1.41 -5.94 7.16
N ALA A 65 2.22 -5.84 8.22
CA ALA A 65 2.94 -4.63 8.59
C ALA A 65 4.43 -4.95 8.67
N PHE A 66 5.26 -4.07 8.12
CA PHE A 66 6.70 -4.29 8.02
C PHE A 66 7.48 -3.43 9.00
N MET A 67 7.10 -2.16 9.10
CA MET A 67 7.78 -1.19 9.93
C MET A 67 6.79 -0.20 10.52
N TYR A 68 6.97 0.12 11.78
CA TYR A 68 6.40 1.30 12.41
C TYR A 68 7.36 2.47 12.21
N ILE A 69 6.81 3.62 11.80
CA ILE A 69 7.56 4.83 11.51
C ILE A 69 6.89 5.98 12.27
N LYS A 70 7.66 6.70 13.07
CA LYS A 70 7.22 7.93 13.72
C LYS A 70 7.79 9.12 12.99
N VAL A 71 6.92 9.98 12.49
CA VAL A 71 7.25 11.24 11.81
C VAL A 71 7.00 12.40 12.77
N GLY A 72 7.96 13.31 12.88
CA GLY A 72 7.88 14.52 13.69
C GLY A 72 7.20 15.68 12.97
N LEU A 73 7.48 16.89 13.46
CA LEU A 73 7.01 18.14 12.84
C LEU A 73 7.47 18.28 11.37
N PRO A 74 6.74 19.04 10.53
CA PRO A 74 5.59 19.92 10.84
C PRO A 74 4.24 19.22 11.00
N VAL A 75 4.04 18.07 10.38
CA VAL A 75 2.78 17.30 10.46
C VAL A 75 3.08 15.93 11.05
N PRO A 76 3.09 15.80 12.38
CA PRO A 76 3.50 14.59 13.05
C PRO A 76 2.50 13.47 12.84
N ALA A 77 3.03 12.25 12.67
CA ALA A 77 2.21 11.07 12.48
C ALA A 77 2.93 9.81 12.98
N GLU A 78 2.12 8.88 13.47
CA GLU A 78 2.54 7.52 13.77
C GLU A 78 1.98 6.62 12.70
N LEU A 79 2.87 5.94 11.98
CA LEU A 79 2.59 5.33 10.70
C LEU A 79 3.06 3.89 10.70
N VAL A 80 2.39 3.05 9.92
CA VAL A 80 2.78 1.66 9.71
C VAL A 80 2.86 1.41 8.21
N LEU A 81 4.02 0.93 7.78
CA LEU A 81 4.25 0.48 6.42
C LEU A 81 3.61 -0.89 6.23
N THR A 82 2.75 -1.02 5.24
CA THR A 82 2.01 -2.26 4.93
C THR A 82 2.25 -2.70 3.49
N TYR A 83 1.73 -3.85 3.09
CA TYR A 83 1.81 -4.33 1.70
C TYR A 83 1.06 -3.43 0.72
N ALA A 84 0.10 -2.64 1.21
CA ALA A 84 -0.68 -1.71 0.40
C ALA A 84 0.04 -0.36 0.20
N SER A 85 1.17 -0.13 0.90
CA SER A 85 1.88 1.13 0.84
C SER A 85 2.65 1.29 -0.48
N LEU A 86 2.34 2.36 -1.20
CA LEU A 86 3.01 2.76 -2.42
C LEU A 86 4.23 3.62 -2.08
N GLN A 87 5.41 3.11 -2.39
CA GLN A 87 6.69 3.74 -2.08
C GLN A 87 7.31 4.30 -3.36
N TYR A 88 7.87 5.52 -3.30
CA TYR A 88 8.70 5.99 -4.42
C TYR A 88 9.97 5.14 -4.54
N LEU A 89 10.42 4.94 -5.78
CA LEU A 89 11.52 4.03 -6.17
C LEU A 89 12.84 4.21 -5.38
N TRP A 90 13.01 5.35 -4.72
CA TRP A 90 14.25 5.76 -4.05
C TRP A 90 14.08 6.01 -2.56
N TYR A 91 12.91 5.71 -2.00
CA TYR A 91 12.64 6.04 -0.60
C TYR A 91 13.40 5.11 0.35
N SER A 92 14.21 5.70 1.22
CA SER A 92 14.92 4.99 2.29
C SER A 92 14.39 5.41 3.66
N TYR A 93 13.90 4.43 4.43
CA TYR A 93 13.45 4.59 5.81
C TYR A 93 14.65 4.72 6.75
N LYS A 94 15.19 5.94 6.88
CA LYS A 94 16.33 6.22 7.75
C LYS A 94 15.94 7.23 8.81
N LEU A 95 16.40 7.00 10.04
CA LEU A 95 16.28 8.00 11.10
C LEU A 95 16.84 9.34 10.62
N GLY A 96 16.10 10.42 10.87
CA GLY A 96 16.43 11.78 10.47
C GLY A 96 16.11 12.13 9.01
N SER A 97 15.79 11.18 8.14
CA SER A 97 15.38 11.50 6.77
C SER A 97 14.02 12.19 6.76
N TRP A 98 13.79 13.01 5.73
CA TRP A 98 12.50 13.65 5.55
C TRP A 98 11.52 12.71 4.86
N ALA A 99 10.33 12.58 5.44
CA ALA A 99 9.23 11.77 4.96
C ALA A 99 8.01 12.67 4.72
N LEU A 100 7.31 12.46 3.62
CA LEU A 100 5.99 13.03 3.40
C LEU A 100 5.09 12.06 2.65
N GLY A 101 3.80 12.23 2.79
CA GLY A 101 2.82 11.40 2.10
C GLY A 101 1.47 11.46 2.77
N ASP A 102 0.70 10.40 2.55
CA ASP A 102 -0.64 10.25 3.08
C ASP A 102 -0.88 8.84 3.61
N ALA A 103 -1.73 8.76 4.63
CA ALA A 103 -2.06 7.53 5.31
C ALA A 103 -3.57 7.34 5.34
N VAL A 104 -4.01 6.10 5.24
CA VAL A 104 -5.40 5.74 5.44
C VAL A 104 -5.72 5.87 6.94
N PRO A 105 -6.89 6.40 7.34
CA PRO A 105 -7.27 6.54 8.75
C PRO A 105 -7.62 5.19 9.42
N VAL A 106 -6.98 4.10 8.98
CA VAL A 106 -7.08 2.75 9.55
C VAL A 106 -5.81 2.49 10.35
N LYS A 107 -5.98 2.19 11.64
CA LYS A 107 -4.86 1.88 12.52
C LYS A 107 -4.46 0.41 12.38
N VAL A 108 -3.16 0.17 12.20
CA VAL A 108 -2.56 -1.16 12.08
C VAL A 108 -1.58 -1.36 13.24
N GLY A 109 -1.61 -2.55 13.84
CA GLY A 109 -0.70 -2.94 14.91
C GLY A 109 0.66 -3.41 14.38
N CYS A 110 1.73 -2.98 15.03
CA CYS A 110 3.07 -3.49 14.83
C CYS A 110 3.39 -4.50 15.93
N TYR A 111 3.60 -5.76 15.53
CA TYR A 111 3.90 -6.86 16.44
C TYR A 111 5.38 -7.21 16.36
N GLN A 112 6.00 -7.44 17.51
CA GLN A 112 7.40 -7.84 17.63
C GLN A 112 7.53 -9.11 18.46
N TYR A 113 8.54 -9.91 18.14
CA TYR A 113 8.87 -11.10 18.91
C TYR A 113 9.70 -10.70 20.12
N VAL A 114 9.21 -10.99 21.32
CA VAL A 114 9.89 -10.65 22.59
C VAL A 114 10.58 -11.86 23.23
N GLY A 115 10.95 -12.86 22.43
CA GLY A 115 11.66 -14.07 22.88
C GLY A 115 10.76 -15.25 23.26
N VAL A 116 9.47 -15.01 23.57
CA VAL A 116 8.51 -16.07 23.92
C VAL A 116 7.22 -16.02 23.10
N SER A 117 6.78 -14.82 22.73
CA SER A 117 5.55 -14.60 21.98
C SER A 117 5.66 -13.33 21.13
N CYS A 118 4.71 -13.18 20.22
CA CYS A 118 4.52 -11.96 19.46
C CYS A 118 3.58 -11.04 20.24
N VAL A 119 4.04 -9.83 20.56
CA VAL A 119 3.24 -8.82 21.27
C VAL A 119 3.12 -7.55 20.43
N GLN A 120 1.99 -6.86 20.55
CA GLN A 120 1.82 -5.57 19.90
C GLN A 120 2.65 -4.53 20.64
N THR A 121 3.66 -3.95 19.99
CA THR A 121 4.53 -2.94 20.62
C THR A 121 4.15 -1.53 20.22
N GLN A 122 3.63 -1.34 19.00
CA GLN A 122 3.21 -0.04 18.48
C GLN A 122 1.92 -0.14 17.66
N GLN A 123 1.30 1.00 17.38
CA GLN A 123 0.16 1.12 16.48
C GLN A 123 0.24 2.44 15.72
N GLY A 124 -0.08 2.44 14.43
CA GLY A 124 -0.08 3.65 13.60
C GLY A 124 -1.04 3.55 12.42
N PHE A 125 -1.18 4.65 11.67
CA PHE A 125 -2.00 4.68 10.47
C PHE A 125 -1.31 3.95 9.31
N ALA A 126 -2.05 3.17 8.53
CA ALA A 126 -1.51 2.50 7.36
C ALA A 126 -1.08 3.53 6.31
N ILE A 127 0.20 3.51 5.92
CA ILE A 127 0.72 4.38 4.87
C ILE A 127 0.06 4.01 3.54
N TRP A 128 -0.46 5.01 2.83
CA TRP A 128 -1.00 4.86 1.48
C TRP A 128 0.07 5.21 0.45
N HIS A 129 0.57 6.45 0.45
CA HIS A 129 1.78 6.83 -0.29
C HIS A 129 2.84 7.41 0.64
N ILE A 130 4.12 7.19 0.31
CA ILE A 130 5.24 7.81 1.00
C ILE A 130 6.37 8.15 0.04
N GLY A 131 6.91 9.36 0.18
CA GLY A 131 8.04 9.88 -0.57
C GLY A 131 8.93 10.84 0.19
N THR A 132 9.96 11.32 -0.51
CA THR A 132 10.87 12.37 -0.05
C THR A 132 10.49 13.69 -0.71
N SER A 133 10.46 14.81 0.01
CA SER A 133 10.42 16.12 -0.66
C SER A 133 11.74 16.35 -1.42
N PRO A 134 11.71 16.74 -2.70
CA PRO A 134 12.90 17.16 -3.43
C PRO A 134 13.43 18.57 -3.07
N GLY A 135 12.99 19.20 -1.97
CA GLY A 135 13.37 20.58 -1.67
C GLY A 135 13.29 20.95 -0.19
N LEU A 136 14.37 20.70 0.53
CA LEU A 136 14.83 21.45 1.71
C LEU A 136 16.36 21.27 1.76
N LYS A 137 17.03 21.95 0.83
CA LYS A 137 18.43 22.36 0.96
C LYS A 137 18.42 23.88 0.99
#